data_AF-A0A343UXV2-F1
#
_entry.id   AF-A0A343UXV2-F1
#
_cell.length_a   1.000
_cell.length_b   1.000
_cell.length_c   1.000
_cell.angle_alpha   90.00
_cell.angle_beta   90.00
_cell.angle_gamma   90.00
#
_symmetry.space_group_name_H-M   'P 1'
#
loop_
_entity.id
_entity.type
_entity.pdbx_description
1 polymer ?
#
loop_
_entity_poly.entity_id
_entity_poly.type
_entity_poly.pdbx_seq_one_letter_code
_entity_poly.pdbx_strand_id
1 'polypeptide(L)'
;MSVHFTYIFMRLLNKPISPHFTIYLTQNSSLFSIWHRISGILLSAFLGFTLYFIQLYIWWISFPCFSWNTNFGFLFLLTFLFLLTLLYHFFNGIRHIIWDFNLFSYNHNKLVSIVWITLIIFQVLILNKLFF
;
A
#
# COMPACT_ATOMS: atom_id res chain seq x y z
N MET A 1 -4.41 11.53 33.42
CA MET A 1 -3.71 12.74 33.92
C MET A 1 -2.20 12.55 34.14
N SER A 2 -1.65 11.32 34.22
CA SER A 2 -0.23 11.09 34.53
C SER A 2 0.76 11.17 33.35
N VAL A 3 0.40 10.71 32.15
CA VAL A 3 1.32 10.63 30.99
C VAL A 3 1.70 12.01 30.44
N HIS A 4 0.76 12.96 30.48
CA HIS A 4 1.02 14.31 30.02
C HIS A 4 2.02 15.02 30.95
N PHE A 5 1.89 14.79 32.26
CA PHE A 5 2.77 15.36 33.27
C PHE A 5 4.20 14.79 33.18
N THR A 6 4.36 13.49 32.94
CA THR A 6 5.69 12.88 32.74
C THR A 6 6.37 13.39 31.48
N TYR A 7 5.63 13.60 30.39
CA TYR A 7 6.19 14.17 29.15
C TYR A 7 6.69 15.61 29.36
N ILE A 8 5.88 16.45 30.02
CA ILE A 8 6.26 17.83 30.36
C ILE A 8 7.50 17.81 31.25
N PHE A 9 7.54 16.96 32.27
CA PHE A 9 8.68 16.82 33.16
C PHE A 9 9.96 16.36 32.44
N MET A 10 9.88 15.36 31.56
CA MET A 10 11.02 14.90 30.74
C MET A 10 11.54 15.99 29.81
N ARG A 11 10.63 16.79 29.24
CA ARG A 11 10.97 17.94 28.40
C ARG A 11 11.64 19.07 29.19
N LEU A 12 11.15 19.36 30.40
CA LEU A 12 11.77 20.33 31.32
C LEU A 12 13.18 19.91 31.74
N LEU A 13 13.43 18.61 31.85
CA LEU A 13 14.74 18.04 32.17
C LEU A 13 15.68 17.89 30.95
N ASN A 14 15.28 18.36 29.76
CA ASN A 14 16.04 18.19 28.50
C ASN A 14 16.53 16.75 28.27
N LYS A 15 15.74 15.75 28.67
CA LYS A 15 16.14 14.35 28.47
C LYS A 15 16.13 14.02 26.98
N PRO A 16 17.25 13.50 26.43
CA PRO A 16 17.29 13.10 25.04
C PRO A 16 16.40 11.88 24.81
N ILE A 17 15.80 11.81 23.63
CA ILE A 17 15.05 10.63 23.19
C ILE A 17 16.07 9.56 22.80
N SER A 18 15.90 8.35 23.32
CA SER A 18 16.76 7.23 22.93
C SER A 18 16.66 6.97 21.43
N PRO A 19 17.77 6.69 20.74
CA PRO A 19 17.73 6.36 19.32
C PRO A 19 16.83 5.13 19.10
N HIS A 20 15.95 5.20 18.09
CA HIS A 20 15.00 4.11 17.79
C HIS A 20 15.19 3.59 16.36
N PHE A 21 14.81 4.37 15.35
CA PHE A 21 14.82 3.93 13.94
C PHE A 21 16.23 3.69 13.41
N THR A 22 17.21 4.42 13.93
CA THR A 22 18.60 4.35 13.49
C THR A 22 19.33 3.11 14.00
N ILE A 23 18.87 2.51 15.11
CA ILE A 23 19.53 1.36 15.74
C ILE A 23 18.71 0.07 15.64
N TYR A 24 17.41 0.16 15.35
CA TYR A 24 16.55 -1.01 15.26
C TYR A 24 16.84 -1.82 14.00
N LEU A 25 17.01 -3.13 14.17
CA LEU A 25 17.08 -4.07 13.06
C LEU A 25 15.71 -4.16 12.38
N THR A 26 15.71 -4.05 11.06
CA THR A 26 14.49 -4.10 10.25
C THR A 26 13.88 -5.49 10.28
N GLN A 27 12.67 -5.60 10.83
CA GLN A 27 11.89 -6.85 10.86
C GLN A 27 10.96 -6.91 9.66
N ASN A 28 10.76 -8.10 9.08
CA ASN A 28 9.83 -8.30 7.95
C ASN A 28 8.42 -7.79 8.27
N SER A 29 7.94 -8.03 9.50
CA SER A 29 6.64 -7.54 9.99
C SER A 29 6.52 -6.01 9.90
N SER A 30 7.56 -5.27 10.31
CA SER A 30 7.59 -3.81 10.28
C SER A 30 7.61 -3.27 8.84
N LEU A 31 8.41 -3.87 7.96
CA LEU A 31 8.47 -3.52 6.55
C LEU A 31 7.11 -3.73 5.88
N PHE A 32 6.45 -4.86 6.13
CA PHE A 32 5.12 -5.12 5.55
C PHE A 32 4.03 -4.18 6.05
N SER A 33 4.14 -3.70 7.29
CA SER A 33 3.22 -2.67 7.79
C SER A 33 3.43 -1.33 7.07
N ILE A 34 4.69 -0.92 6.86
CA ILE A 34 5.03 0.31 6.14
C ILE A 34 4.55 0.24 4.69
N TRP A 35 4.86 -0.84 3.99
CA TRP A 35 4.44 -1.05 2.61
C TRP A 35 2.91 -1.10 2.46
N HIS A 36 2.17 -1.69 3.41
CA HIS A 36 0.70 -1.69 3.39
C HIS A 36 0.12 -0.28 3.44
N ARG A 37 0.72 0.60 4.26
CA ARG A 37 0.31 2.01 4.35
C ARG A 37 0.60 2.75 3.06
N ILE A 38 1.81 2.58 2.51
CA ILE A 38 2.20 3.19 1.23
C ILE A 38 1.26 2.75 0.11
N SER A 39 0.95 1.45 0.01
CA SER A 39 0.04 0.95 -1.02
C SER A 39 -1.38 1.49 -0.87
N GLY A 40 -1.88 1.66 0.36
CA GLY A 40 -3.18 2.30 0.61
C GLY A 40 -3.23 3.77 0.17
N ILE A 41 -2.16 4.52 0.45
CA ILE A 41 -2.02 5.92 0.00
C ILE A 41 -1.98 5.98 -1.54
N LEU A 42 -1.23 5.08 -2.19
CA LEU A 42 -1.18 5.03 -3.65
C LEU A 42 -2.54 4.69 -4.26
N LEU A 43 -3.25 3.70 -3.72
CA LEU A 43 -4.57 3.29 -4.20
C LEU A 43 -5.62 4.39 -4.04
N SER A 44 -5.65 5.05 -2.89
CA SER A 44 -6.54 6.20 -2.67
C SER A 44 -6.24 7.37 -3.61
N ALA A 45 -4.97 7.68 -3.83
CA ALA A 45 -4.57 8.68 -4.83
C ALA A 45 -5.01 8.27 -6.24
N PHE A 46 -4.82 7.00 -6.61
CA PHE A 46 -5.24 6.47 -7.91
C PHE A 46 -6.75 6.61 -8.13
N LEU A 47 -7.57 6.32 -7.11
CA LEU A 47 -9.02 6.53 -7.14
C LEU A 47 -9.38 8.01 -7.32
N GLY A 48 -8.70 8.93 -6.64
CA GLY A 48 -8.90 10.36 -6.82
C GLY A 48 -8.58 10.81 -8.24
N PHE A 49 -7.45 10.34 -8.79
CA PHE A 49 -7.06 10.65 -10.17
C PHE A 49 -8.02 10.06 -11.20
N THR A 50 -8.48 8.81 -11.04
CA THR A 50 -9.41 8.19 -12.01
C THR A 50 -10.73 8.94 -12.06
N LEU A 51 -11.30 9.35 -10.93
CA LEU A 51 -12.51 10.16 -10.88
C LEU A 51 -12.32 11.51 -11.59
N TYR A 52 -11.17 12.17 -11.35
CA TYR A 52 -10.82 13.41 -12.03
C TYR A 52 -10.68 13.23 -13.55
N PHE A 53 -10.01 12.17 -14.01
CA PHE A 53 -9.86 11.86 -15.43
C PHE A 53 -11.19 11.53 -16.11
N ILE A 54 -12.10 10.83 -15.42
CA ILE A 54 -13.46 10.57 -15.92
C ILE A 54 -14.21 11.90 -16.13
N GLN A 55 -14.14 12.81 -15.15
CA GLN A 55 -14.76 14.14 -15.26
C GLN A 55 -14.20 14.92 -16.45
N LEU A 56 -12.87 14.92 -16.63
CA LEU A 56 -12.24 15.52 -17.80
C LEU A 56 -12.72 14.86 -19.08
N TYR A 57 -12.71 13.52 -19.17
CA TYR A 57 -13.12 12.81 -20.38
C TYR A 57 -14.55 13.15 -20.82
N ILE A 58 -15.49 13.26 -19.88
CA ILE A 58 -16.88 13.67 -20.16
C ILE A 58 -16.94 15.10 -20.72
N TRP A 59 -16.17 16.03 -20.13
CA TRP A 59 -16.06 17.40 -20.65
C TRP A 59 -15.46 17.43 -22.06
N TRP A 60 -14.43 16.62 -22.31
CA TRP A 60 -13.71 16.57 -23.59
C TRP A 60 -14.57 16.00 -24.74
N ILE A 61 -15.37 14.96 -24.49
CA ILE A 61 -16.33 14.43 -25.50
C ILE A 61 -17.33 15.50 -25.96
N SER A 62 -17.61 16.49 -25.11
CA SER A 62 -18.51 17.59 -25.45
C SER A 62 -17.92 18.56 -26.50
N PHE A 63 -16.62 18.47 -26.81
CA PHE A 63 -15.93 19.27 -27.81
C PHE A 63 -15.32 18.38 -28.92
N PRO A 64 -15.92 18.31 -30.12
CA PRO A 64 -15.55 17.35 -31.17
C PRO A 64 -14.18 17.59 -31.84
N CYS A 65 -13.46 18.66 -31.49
CA CYS A 65 -12.19 19.02 -32.13
C CYS A 65 -10.94 18.40 -31.49
N PHE A 66 -11.06 17.65 -30.39
CA PHE A 66 -9.91 17.12 -29.68
C PHE A 66 -9.75 15.61 -29.87
N SER A 67 -8.62 15.20 -30.47
CA SER A 67 -8.22 13.79 -30.55
C SER A 67 -7.28 13.46 -29.39
N TRP A 68 -7.65 12.46 -28.59
CA TRP A 68 -6.81 11.97 -27.50
C TRP A 68 -5.85 10.90 -28.03
N ASN A 69 -4.56 11.21 -28.08
CA ASN A 69 -3.56 10.23 -28.49
C ASN A 69 -3.02 9.49 -27.25
N THR A 70 -3.57 8.31 -26.95
CA THR A 70 -3.14 7.48 -25.83
C THR A 70 -1.92 6.65 -26.19
N ASN A 71 -0.82 6.79 -25.45
CA ASN A 71 0.30 5.85 -25.55
C ASN A 71 -0.08 4.52 -24.85
N PHE A 72 -0.36 3.49 -25.64
CA PHE A 72 -0.73 2.16 -25.14
C PHE A 72 0.30 1.56 -24.18
N GLY A 73 1.60 1.76 -24.40
CA GLY A 73 2.64 1.22 -23.52
C GLY A 73 2.64 1.86 -22.13
N PHE A 74 2.37 3.17 -22.06
CA PHE A 74 2.27 3.87 -20.78
C PHE A 74 1.03 3.45 -19.98
N LEU A 75 -0.12 3.35 -20.64
CA LEU A 75 -1.36 2.87 -20.01
C LEU A 75 -1.21 1.45 -19.49
N PHE A 76 -0.55 0.58 -20.26
CA PHE A 76 -0.26 -0.78 -19.85
C PHE A 76 0.61 -0.85 -18.58
N LEU A 77 1.68 -0.06 -18.52
CA LEU A 77 2.54 -0.01 -17.33
C LEU A 77 1.76 0.50 -16.11
N LEU A 78 0.93 1.52 -16.31
CA LEU A 78 0.11 2.11 -15.25
C LEU A 78 -0.91 1.12 -14.69
N THR A 79 -1.63 0.39 -15.56
CA THR A 79 -2.59 -0.63 -15.14
C THR A 79 -1.92 -1.81 -14.46
N PHE A 80 -0.74 -2.23 -14.93
CA PHE A 80 0.05 -3.28 -14.29
C PHE A 80 0.49 -2.88 -12.86
N LEU A 81 1.05 -1.68 -12.68
CA LEU A 81 1.45 -1.18 -11.36
C LEU A 81 0.26 -1.01 -10.42
N PHE A 82 -0.88 -0.58 -10.94
CA PHE A 82 -2.13 -0.50 -10.18
C PHE A 82 -2.58 -1.89 -9.69
N LEU A 83 -2.62 -2.89 -10.57
CA LEU A 83 -3.00 -4.25 -10.20
C LEU A 83 -2.03 -4.85 -9.16
N LEU A 84 -0.74 -4.60 -9.33
CA LEU A 84 0.30 -5.06 -8.40
C LEU A 84 0.09 -4.48 -7.00
N THR A 85 -0.11 -3.16 -6.91
CA THR A 85 -0.34 -2.46 -5.63
C THR A 85 -1.66 -2.86 -5.00
N LEU A 86 -2.72 -3.04 -5.79
CA LEU A 86 -4.04 -3.49 -5.34
C LEU A 86 -3.97 -4.88 -4.71
N LEU A 87 -3.38 -5.86 -5.41
CA LEU A 87 -3.26 -7.21 -4.87
C LEU A 87 -2.43 -7.26 -3.60
N TYR A 88 -1.30 -6.53 -3.59
CA TYR A 88 -0.48 -6.45 -2.41
C TYR A 88 -1.24 -5.87 -1.22
N HIS A 89 -1.97 -4.77 -1.41
CA HIS A 89 -2.77 -4.17 -0.35
C HIS A 89 -3.87 -5.10 0.13
N PHE A 90 -4.57 -5.77 -0.80
CA PHE A 90 -5.68 -6.67 -0.50
C PHE A 90 -5.25 -7.89 0.32
N PHE A 91 -4.24 -8.63 -0.14
CA PHE A 91 -3.77 -9.82 0.57
C PHE A 91 -3.13 -9.48 1.92
N ASN A 92 -2.41 -8.37 2.01
CA ASN A 92 -1.86 -7.92 3.29
C ASN A 92 -2.97 -7.40 4.23
N GLY A 93 -4.03 -6.80 3.68
CA GLY A 93 -5.24 -6.44 4.42
C GLY A 93 -5.96 -7.66 5.01
N ILE A 94 -6.10 -8.75 4.25
CA ILE A 94 -6.61 -10.03 4.77
C ILE A 94 -5.76 -10.52 5.94
N ARG A 95 -4.42 -10.44 5.82
CA ARG A 95 -3.50 -10.80 6.91
C ARG A 95 -3.77 -9.97 8.17
N HIS A 96 -4.01 -8.67 8.03
CA HIS A 96 -4.37 -7.78 9.15
C HIS A 96 -5.69 -8.19 9.79
N ILE A 97 -6.73 -8.45 9.00
CA ILE A 97 -8.03 -8.92 9.50
C ILE A 97 -7.88 -10.23 10.29
N ILE A 98 -7.11 -11.19 9.77
CA ILE A 98 -6.83 -12.46 10.47
C ILE A 98 -6.15 -12.20 11.83
N TRP A 99 -5.21 -11.26 11.88
CA TRP A 99 -4.56 -10.86 13.13
C TRP A 99 -5.50 -10.14 14.11
N ASP A 100 -6.44 -9.33 13.62
CA ASP A 100 -7.43 -8.66 14.46
C ASP A 100 -8.37 -9.66 15.15
N PHE A 101 -8.68 -10.78 14.49
CA PHE A 101 -9.39 -11.91 15.10
C PHE A 101 -8.50 -12.81 15.98
N ASN A 102 -7.24 -12.45 16.19
CA ASN A 102 -6.23 -13.21 16.93
C ASN A 102 -6.03 -14.64 16.39
N LEU A 103 -6.41 -14.86 15.13
CA LEU A 103 -6.23 -16.14 14.46
C LEU A 103 -4.76 -16.29 14.06
N PHE A 104 -4.19 -17.48 14.28
CA PHE A 104 -2.79 -17.81 14.01
C PHE A 104 -1.73 -16.95 14.76
N SER A 105 -2.04 -16.43 15.94
CA SER A 105 -1.07 -15.67 16.76
C SER A 105 0.21 -16.47 17.09
N TYR A 106 0.13 -17.79 17.22
CA TYR A 106 1.32 -18.62 17.45
C TYR A 106 2.17 -18.84 16.18
N ASN A 107 1.59 -18.66 14.98
CA ASN A 107 2.18 -19.04 13.70
C ASN A 107 2.32 -17.83 12.73
N HIS A 108 2.64 -16.64 13.24
CA HIS A 108 2.74 -15.42 12.44
C HIS A 108 3.66 -15.56 11.22
N ASN A 109 4.80 -16.27 11.35
CA ASN A 109 5.74 -16.47 10.24
C ASN A 109 5.13 -17.30 9.09
N LYS A 110 4.30 -18.30 9.41
CA LYS A 110 3.63 -19.14 8.40
C LYS A 110 2.54 -18.36 7.67
N LEU A 111 1.77 -17.54 8.37
CA LEU A 111 0.78 -16.66 7.73
C LEU A 111 1.45 -15.71 6.75
N VAL A 112 2.55 -15.08 7.18
CA VAL A 112 3.35 -14.21 6.32
C VAL A 112 3.80 -14.96 5.07
N SER A 113 4.41 -16.14 5.21
CA SER A 113 4.88 -16.90 4.03
C SER A 113 3.74 -17.28 3.07
N ILE A 114 2.58 -17.70 3.57
CA ILE A 114 1.42 -18.08 2.73
C ILE A 114 0.90 -16.88 1.94
N VAL A 115 0.75 -15.73 2.60
CA VAL A 115 0.29 -14.48 1.96
C VAL A 115 1.25 -14.06 0.86
N TRP A 116 2.56 -14.20 1.06
CA TRP A 116 3.56 -13.86 0.04
C TRP A 116 3.59 -14.83 -1.13
N ILE A 117 3.52 -16.14 -0.88
CA ILE A 117 3.48 -17.14 -1.94
C ILE A 117 2.26 -16.92 -2.82
N THR A 118 1.08 -16.72 -2.22
CA THR A 118 -0.16 -16.46 -2.98
C THR A 118 -0.04 -15.19 -3.82
N LEU A 119 0.48 -14.11 -3.25
CA LEU A 119 0.70 -12.85 -3.96
C LEU A 119 1.62 -13.00 -5.17
N ILE A 120 2.75 -13.71 -5.02
CA ILE A 120 3.69 -13.99 -6.11
C ILE A 120 3.02 -14.81 -7.22
N ILE A 121 2.26 -15.85 -6.88
CA ILE A 121 1.51 -16.65 -7.86
C ILE A 121 0.53 -15.77 -8.64
N PHE A 122 -0.26 -14.93 -7.96
CA PHE A 122 -1.20 -14.02 -8.62
C PHE A 122 -0.49 -13.02 -9.54
N GLN A 123 0.67 -12.49 -9.14
CA GLN A 123 1.46 -11.60 -10.00
C GLN A 123 1.97 -12.30 -11.26
N VAL A 124 2.47 -13.53 -11.13
CA VAL A 124 2.93 -14.34 -12.28
C VAL A 124 1.76 -14.63 -13.22
N LEU A 125 0.58 -14.96 -12.69
CA LEU A 125 -0.62 -15.19 -13.51
C LEU A 125 -1.04 -13.93 -14.27
N ILE A 126 -0.97 -12.76 -13.63
CA ILE A 126 -1.27 -11.48 -14.28
C ILE A 126 -0.26 -11.17 -15.38
N LEU A 127 1.03 -11.35 -15.11
CA LEU A 127 2.07 -11.18 -16.13
C LEU A 127 1.82 -12.09 -17.33
N ASN A 128 1.54 -13.38 -17.10
CA ASN A 128 1.26 -14.32 -18.19
C ASN A 128 0.06 -13.88 -19.04
N LYS A 129 -1.03 -13.40 -18.43
CA LYS A 129 -2.21 -12.90 -19.14
C LYS A 129 -2.02 -11.56 -19.84
N LEU A 130 -1.04 -10.77 -19.43
CA LEU A 130 -0.78 -9.45 -20.01
C LEU A 130 0.19 -9.52 -21.19
N PHE A 131 1.03 -10.56 -21.26
CA PHE A 131 2.05 -10.73 -22.30
C PHE A 131 1.76 -11.84 -23.33
N PHE A 132 0.76 -12.71 -23.08
CA PHE A 132 0.29 -13.76 -23.99
C PHE A 132 -1.24 -13.72 -24.10
#